data_AF-A0A3A5H7S7-F1
#
_entry.id   AF-A0A3A5H7S7-F1
#
_cell.length_a   1.000
_cell.length_b   1.000
_cell.length_c   1.000
_cell.angle_alpha   90.00
_cell.angle_beta   90.00
_cell.angle_gamma   90.00
#
_symmetry.space_group_name_H-M   'P 1'
#
loop_
_entity.id
_entity.type
_entity.pdbx_description
1 polymer ?
#
loop_
_entity_poly.entity_id
_entity_poly.type
_entity_poly.pdbx_seq_one_letter_code
_entity_poly.pdbx_strand_id
1 'polypeptide(L)'
;MRARIRVAAFPFIVVGVFLVAFLAGQVIDLDEPTPAPAHQHDASSAEAEADEFEVEVVGDAAAPAGRRTLRFEVLDGDGKAVTAYDERHERDLHLILVDKLDPRIYQHVHPKLGDDGVWTIALDLGPGSWRMYADTQPSGAEPVVLTADLEAVGSRPPHDPLASPNVEATVDGFTVGLAEAGNMLSFTVERGGRPVQLEPYLGAGGHLVAIRAEDLDYLHAHPMEGTDQPIGFHVEFDEPGRYVLHFDFQVEGTVHSATFVYEKYAEASTAPEGDMGDHDMGDDDMGEMSGHDH
;
A
#
# COMPACT_ATOMS: atom_id res chain seq x y z
N MET A 1 33.75 61.54 -7.92
CA MET A 1 32.58 60.64 -7.79
C MET A 1 32.82 59.40 -8.65
N ARG A 2 32.94 58.22 -8.04
CA ARG A 2 33.08 56.93 -8.74
C ARG A 2 32.09 55.96 -8.12
N ALA A 3 31.12 55.50 -8.90
CA ALA A 3 30.24 54.40 -8.53
C ALA A 3 30.95 53.06 -8.83
N ARG A 4 30.87 52.11 -7.90
CA ARG A 4 31.27 50.70 -8.10
C ARG A 4 30.12 49.83 -7.60
N ILE A 5 29.52 49.10 -8.54
CA ILE A 5 28.54 48.03 -8.33
C ILE A 5 29.27 46.84 -7.70
N ARG A 6 28.66 46.21 -6.69
CA ARG A 6 29.12 44.94 -6.10
C ARG A 6 28.19 43.83 -6.58
N VAL A 7 28.78 42.83 -7.22
CA VAL A 7 28.20 41.50 -7.45
C VAL A 7 28.50 40.66 -6.21
N ALA A 8 27.49 40.02 -5.64
CA ALA A 8 27.65 39.02 -4.59
C ALA A 8 27.19 37.66 -5.14
N ALA A 9 28.10 36.69 -5.09
CA ALA A 9 27.86 35.29 -5.38
C ALA A 9 27.32 34.57 -4.13
N PHE A 10 26.41 33.62 -4.32
CA PHE A 10 25.94 32.68 -3.31
C PHE A 10 26.47 31.27 -3.65
N PRO A 11 27.07 30.53 -2.69
CA PRO A 11 27.30 29.11 -2.85
C PRO A 11 26.21 28.26 -2.16
N PHE A 12 25.82 27.18 -2.85
CA PHE A 12 25.08 26.02 -2.33
C PHE A 12 25.94 25.23 -1.35
N ILE A 13 25.35 24.74 -0.24
CA ILE A 13 25.86 23.60 0.52
C ILE A 13 24.67 22.72 0.95
N VAL A 14 24.71 21.47 0.49
CA VAL A 14 23.81 20.34 0.82
C VAL A 14 24.41 19.59 2.01
N VAL A 15 23.59 19.23 3.00
CA VAL A 15 23.88 18.32 4.13
C VAL A 15 22.60 17.49 4.29
N GLY A 16 22.54 16.15 4.29
CA GLY A 16 23.55 15.14 4.57
C GLY A 16 23.22 14.44 5.90
N VAL A 17 22.17 13.62 5.98
CA VAL A 17 21.93 12.71 7.11
C VAL A 17 21.25 11.42 6.63
N PHE A 18 22.04 10.36 6.48
CA PHE A 18 21.63 8.95 6.55
C PHE A 18 22.79 8.19 7.18
N LEU A 19 22.47 7.21 8.03
CA LEU A 19 23.33 6.30 8.82
C LEU A 19 23.78 6.81 10.20
N VAL A 20 23.15 6.30 11.27
CA VAL A 20 23.80 5.54 12.37
C VAL A 20 22.70 4.86 13.20
N ALA A 21 22.59 3.54 13.18
CA ALA A 21 22.19 2.72 14.34
C ALA A 21 22.40 1.22 14.05
N PHE A 22 23.66 0.77 14.09
CA PHE A 22 23.99 -0.64 14.31
C PHE A 22 25.09 -0.70 15.37
N LEU A 23 24.92 -1.61 16.34
CA LEU A 23 25.85 -2.07 17.37
C LEU A 23 26.07 -1.21 18.63
N ALA A 24 25.37 -1.61 19.70
CA ALA A 24 25.99 -1.79 21.01
C ALA A 24 25.42 -3.07 21.65
N GLY A 25 26.25 -4.11 21.73
CA GLY A 25 25.90 -5.39 22.34
C GLY A 25 26.51 -5.60 23.73
N GLN A 26 25.78 -6.42 24.50
CA GLN A 26 26.19 -7.33 25.58
C GLN A 26 26.41 -6.80 27.00
N VAL A 27 25.72 -7.43 27.97
CA VAL A 27 26.29 -8.29 29.05
C VAL A 27 25.17 -9.21 29.63
N ILE A 28 25.34 -10.53 29.43
CA ILE A 28 25.12 -11.71 30.34
C ILE A 28 23.76 -11.92 31.04
N ASP A 29 23.05 -13.04 30.77
CA ASP A 29 23.16 -14.30 31.55
C ASP A 29 22.53 -15.52 30.84
N LEU A 30 23.07 -16.71 31.12
CA LEU A 30 22.76 -18.02 30.53
C LEU A 30 21.81 -18.81 31.44
N ASP A 31 20.69 -19.29 30.89
CA ASP A 31 20.04 -20.51 31.36
C ASP A 31 19.26 -21.18 30.20
N GLU A 32 19.41 -22.51 30.09
CA GLU A 32 18.86 -23.36 29.02
C GLU A 32 17.40 -23.81 29.28
N PRO A 33 16.69 -24.35 28.26
CA PRO A 33 15.27 -24.07 28.02
C PRO A 33 14.29 -25.10 28.63
N THR A 34 13.07 -24.63 28.93
CA THR A 34 11.88 -25.49 29.11
C THR A 34 10.86 -25.16 28.01
N PRO A 35 10.29 -26.13 27.28
CA PRO A 35 9.44 -25.83 26.13
C PRO A 35 7.95 -25.70 26.50
N ALA A 36 7.30 -24.64 25.99
CA ALA A 36 5.89 -24.52 25.52
C ALA A 36 5.33 -23.09 25.75
N PRO A 37 4.30 -22.62 25.01
CA PRO A 37 3.78 -22.99 23.69
C PRO A 37 4.06 -21.88 22.64
N ALA A 38 3.65 -22.11 21.39
CA ALA A 38 3.82 -21.18 20.27
C ALA A 38 3.24 -19.79 20.56
N HIS A 39 4.09 -18.76 20.48
CA HIS A 39 3.67 -17.38 20.42
C HIS A 39 3.35 -17.03 18.96
N GLN A 40 2.11 -16.57 18.75
CA GLN A 40 1.71 -15.79 17.60
C GLN A 40 2.68 -14.61 17.45
N HIS A 41 3.24 -14.45 16.26
CA HIS A 41 3.87 -13.20 15.86
C HIS A 41 2.75 -12.31 15.36
N ASP A 42 2.21 -11.46 16.25
CA ASP A 42 1.64 -10.18 15.84
C ASP A 42 2.82 -9.33 15.39
N ALA A 43 2.95 -9.13 14.08
CA ALA A 43 3.74 -8.06 13.50
C ALA A 43 2.75 -7.17 12.77
N SER A 44 2.25 -6.20 13.53
CA SER A 44 1.44 -5.12 13.00
C SER A 44 2.29 -4.34 12.01
N SER A 45 1.80 -4.22 10.77
CA SER A 45 1.97 -2.96 10.04
C SER A 45 1.52 -1.86 11.00
N ALA A 46 2.19 -0.70 11.00
CA ALA A 46 1.80 0.40 11.86
C ALA A 46 0.42 0.95 11.42
N GLU A 47 -0.66 0.21 11.74
CA GLU A 47 -1.85 0.77 12.33
C GLU A 47 -1.34 1.62 13.50
N ALA A 48 -1.15 2.93 13.26
CA ALA A 48 -1.08 3.87 14.37
C ALA A 48 -2.22 3.49 15.32
N GLU A 49 -1.89 3.30 16.60
CA GLU A 49 -2.80 2.77 17.62
C GLU A 49 -4.22 3.25 17.33
N ALA A 50 -5.08 2.36 16.81
CA ALA A 50 -6.47 2.67 16.47
C ALA A 50 -7.28 3.14 17.70
N ASP A 51 -6.64 3.22 18.86
CA ASP A 51 -7.11 3.82 20.09
C ASP A 51 -7.03 5.36 20.11
N GLU A 52 -6.36 6.05 19.17
CA GLU A 52 -6.28 7.53 19.15
C GLU A 52 -7.23 8.21 18.15
N PHE A 53 -7.56 7.56 17.03
CA PHE A 53 -8.49 8.13 16.05
C PHE A 53 -9.45 7.08 15.50
N GLU A 54 -10.69 7.50 15.26
CA GLU A 54 -11.69 6.67 14.59
C GLU A 54 -12.43 7.46 13.51
N VAL A 55 -13.05 6.75 12.57
CA VAL A 55 -13.89 7.36 11.55
C VAL A 55 -15.35 6.95 11.77
N GLU A 56 -16.23 7.93 11.95
CA GLU A 56 -17.66 7.71 12.19
C GLU A 56 -18.50 8.23 11.03
N VAL A 57 -19.37 7.38 10.49
CA VAL A 57 -20.33 7.79 9.46
C VAL A 57 -21.47 8.56 10.12
N VAL A 58 -21.66 9.81 9.70
CA VAL A 58 -22.74 10.67 10.21
C VAL A 58 -24.05 10.31 9.51
N GLY A 59 -24.96 9.69 10.27
CA GLY A 59 -26.26 9.23 9.80
C GLY A 59 -26.26 7.74 9.44
N ASP A 60 -27.05 7.33 8.46
CA ASP A 60 -27.18 5.92 8.10
C ASP A 60 -26.03 5.47 7.17
N ALA A 61 -25.17 4.58 7.68
CA ALA A 61 -24.19 3.86 6.86
C ALA A 61 -24.87 3.02 5.75
N ALA A 62 -26.07 2.51 6.03
CA ALA A 62 -26.91 1.81 5.07
C ALA A 62 -27.89 2.75 4.36
N ALA A 63 -27.79 2.86 3.04
CA ALA A 63 -28.71 3.64 2.21
C ALA A 63 -29.00 2.93 0.90
N PRO A 64 -30.07 3.26 0.16
CA PRO A 64 -30.29 2.71 -1.18
C PRO A 64 -29.09 2.94 -2.11
N ALA A 65 -28.80 1.96 -2.96
CA ALA A 65 -27.80 2.09 -4.01
C ALA A 65 -28.12 3.27 -4.96
N GLY A 66 -27.06 3.83 -5.55
CA GLY A 66 -27.09 4.99 -6.43
C GLY A 66 -26.48 6.24 -5.78
N ARG A 67 -26.87 7.41 -6.30
CA ARG A 67 -26.34 8.69 -5.86
C ARG A 67 -26.73 9.01 -4.41
N ARG A 68 -25.73 9.22 -3.56
CA ARG A 68 -25.91 9.65 -2.16
C ARG A 68 -24.89 10.71 -1.78
N THR A 69 -25.18 11.44 -0.71
CA THR A 69 -24.17 12.25 -0.02
C THR A 69 -23.68 11.43 1.16
N LEU A 70 -22.37 11.20 1.23
CA LEU A 70 -21.71 10.64 2.40
C LEU A 70 -21.29 11.80 3.30
N ARG A 71 -21.54 11.63 4.61
CA ARG A 71 -21.07 12.50 5.68
C ARG A 71 -20.38 11.63 6.71
N PHE A 72 -19.23 12.06 7.20
CA PHE A 72 -18.48 11.35 8.24
C PHE A 72 -17.58 12.33 9.00
N GLU A 73 -17.13 11.92 10.17
CA GLU A 73 -16.19 12.64 11.01
C GLU A 73 -14.96 11.76 11.27
N VAL A 74 -13.80 12.38 11.43
CA VAL A 74 -12.66 11.73 12.08
C VAL A 74 -12.67 12.23 13.51
N LEU A 75 -12.76 11.32 14.48
CA LEU A 75 -12.80 11.64 15.90
C LEU A 75 -11.44 11.35 16.52
N ASP A 76 -11.00 12.21 17.45
CA ASP A 76 -9.85 11.93 18.32
C ASP A 76 -10.23 10.98 19.47
N GLY A 77 -9.25 10.58 20.28
CA GLY A 77 -9.47 9.68 21.42
C GLY A 77 -10.37 10.24 22.53
N ASP A 78 -10.73 11.54 22.48
CA ASP A 78 -11.74 12.15 23.34
C ASP A 78 -13.16 12.14 22.71
N GLY A 79 -13.30 11.61 21.49
CA GLY A 79 -14.52 11.61 20.70
C GLY A 79 -14.87 12.97 20.08
N LYS A 80 -13.89 13.86 19.90
CA LYS A 80 -14.10 15.17 19.27
C LYS A 80 -13.72 15.13 17.80
N ALA A 81 -14.52 15.79 16.97
CA ALA A 81 -14.22 15.92 15.55
C ALA A 81 -12.91 16.68 15.32
N VAL A 82 -11.99 16.05 14.59
CA VAL A 82 -10.75 16.65 14.12
C VAL A 82 -11.10 17.67 13.02
N THR A 83 -10.49 18.85 13.10
CA THR A 83 -10.73 19.97 12.16
C THR A 83 -9.45 20.54 11.55
N ALA A 84 -8.28 20.04 11.97
CA ALA A 84 -6.98 20.47 11.48
C ALA A 84 -6.21 19.26 10.96
N TYR A 85 -5.75 19.37 9.72
CA TYR A 85 -5.07 18.31 8.98
C TYR A 85 -3.86 18.89 8.25
N ASP A 86 -2.81 18.08 8.13
CA ASP A 86 -1.64 18.42 7.35
C ASP A 86 -1.80 17.88 5.92
N GLU A 87 -1.62 18.74 4.92
CA GLU A 87 -1.85 18.39 3.51
C GLU A 87 -0.84 17.33 3.04
N ARG A 88 -1.36 16.22 2.49
CA ARG A 88 -0.60 15.10 1.92
C ARG A 88 -1.08 14.86 0.50
N HIS A 89 -0.15 14.74 -0.45
CA HIS A 89 -0.49 14.58 -1.86
C HIS A 89 -1.52 15.61 -2.35
N GLU A 90 -1.34 16.87 -1.93
CA GLU A 90 -2.20 18.04 -2.23
C GLU A 90 -3.61 18.00 -1.63
N ARG A 91 -3.92 17.08 -0.73
CA ARG A 91 -5.24 16.97 -0.08
C ARG A 91 -5.09 16.71 1.42
N ASP A 92 -6.08 17.15 2.18
CA ASP A 92 -6.15 16.85 3.62
C ASP A 92 -6.60 15.39 3.88
N LEU A 93 -7.37 14.82 2.94
CA LEU A 93 -7.92 13.47 3.05
C LEU A 93 -8.14 12.83 1.68
N HIS A 94 -7.64 11.60 1.53
CA HIS A 94 -8.00 10.68 0.44
C HIS A 94 -9.05 9.71 0.96
N LEU A 95 -10.23 9.71 0.33
CA LEU A 95 -11.28 8.77 0.66
C LEU A 95 -11.34 7.72 -0.45
N ILE A 96 -10.95 6.51 -0.08
CA ILE A 96 -11.02 5.34 -0.95
C ILE A 96 -12.26 4.53 -0.58
N LEU A 97 -13.02 4.09 -1.58
CA LEU A 97 -14.10 3.13 -1.40
C LEU A 97 -13.89 1.93 -2.28
N VAL A 98 -14.01 0.73 -1.71
CA VAL A 98 -13.97 -0.54 -2.44
C VAL A 98 -15.18 -1.38 -2.14
N ASP A 99 -15.68 -2.08 -3.16
CA ASP A 99 -16.67 -3.12 -2.98
C ASP A 99 -16.02 -4.32 -2.28
N LYS A 100 -16.58 -4.76 -1.16
CA LYS A 100 -15.96 -5.81 -0.33
C LYS A 100 -15.91 -7.18 -1.00
N LEU A 101 -16.77 -7.42 -2.00
CA LEU A 101 -16.77 -8.68 -2.76
C LEU A 101 -15.90 -8.56 -4.02
N ASP A 102 -15.77 -7.35 -4.57
CA ASP A 102 -14.89 -7.07 -5.71
C ASP A 102 -14.08 -5.80 -5.53
N PRO A 103 -12.87 -5.88 -4.96
CA PRO A 103 -12.05 -4.70 -4.75
C PRO A 103 -11.68 -3.97 -6.04
N ARG A 104 -11.85 -4.59 -7.22
CA ARG A 104 -11.70 -3.92 -8.51
C ARG A 104 -12.72 -2.80 -8.73
N ILE A 105 -13.86 -2.84 -8.05
CA ILE A 105 -14.87 -1.77 -8.04
C ILE A 105 -14.46 -0.77 -6.96
N TYR A 106 -13.97 0.37 -7.41
CA TYR A 106 -13.21 1.33 -6.61
C TYR A 106 -13.63 2.77 -6.90
N GLN A 107 -13.54 3.64 -5.90
CA GLN A 107 -13.61 5.10 -6.06
C GLN A 107 -12.52 5.77 -5.23
N HIS A 108 -11.80 6.70 -5.85
CA HIS A 108 -10.91 7.64 -5.17
C HIS A 108 -11.53 9.03 -5.22
N VAL A 109 -11.93 9.56 -4.08
CA VAL A 109 -12.54 10.88 -3.98
C VAL A 109 -11.93 11.70 -2.86
N HIS A 110 -12.07 13.02 -2.98
CA HIS A 110 -11.56 13.97 -2.01
C HIS A 110 -12.75 14.74 -1.40
N PRO A 111 -13.22 14.35 -0.20
CA PRO A 111 -14.32 15.03 0.46
C PRO A 111 -13.93 16.45 0.88
N LYS A 112 -14.94 17.26 1.20
CA LYS A 112 -14.74 18.62 1.72
C LYS A 112 -15.01 18.64 3.22
N LEU A 113 -14.06 19.17 3.98
CA LEU A 113 -14.22 19.44 5.41
C LEU A 113 -15.11 20.68 5.61
N GLY A 114 -16.12 20.54 6.47
CA GLY A 114 -16.88 21.67 7.01
C GLY A 114 -16.23 22.25 8.27
N ASP A 115 -16.59 23.49 8.61
CA ASP A 115 -16.13 24.15 9.86
C ASP A 115 -16.63 23.41 11.13
N ASP A 116 -17.59 22.51 10.98
CA ASP A 116 -18.15 21.63 12.02
C ASP A 116 -17.36 20.33 12.20
N GLY A 117 -16.30 20.09 11.42
CA GLY A 117 -15.52 18.85 11.44
C GLY A 117 -16.10 17.73 10.57
N VAL A 118 -17.23 17.99 9.88
CA VAL A 118 -17.88 16.98 9.05
C VAL A 118 -17.34 17.01 7.63
N TRP A 119 -16.80 15.88 7.20
CA TRP A 119 -16.44 15.62 5.82
C TRP A 119 -17.68 15.31 4.99
N THR A 120 -17.78 15.90 3.80
CA THR A 120 -18.93 15.68 2.89
C THR A 120 -18.46 15.41 1.46
N ILE A 121 -19.04 14.39 0.83
CA ILE A 121 -18.80 14.06 -0.59
C ILE A 121 -20.04 13.45 -1.23
N ALA A 122 -20.24 13.70 -2.53
CA ALA A 122 -21.25 13.02 -3.31
C ALA A 122 -20.65 11.74 -3.91
N LEU A 123 -21.32 10.62 -3.71
CA LEU A 123 -20.95 9.30 -4.22
C LEU A 123 -22.05 8.75 -5.12
N ASP A 124 -21.70 7.78 -5.95
CA ASP A 124 -22.63 6.92 -6.66
C ASP A 124 -22.23 5.47 -6.46
N LEU A 125 -22.92 4.75 -5.58
CA LEU A 125 -22.54 3.39 -5.17
C LEU A 125 -23.48 2.35 -5.77
N GLY A 126 -22.91 1.35 -6.43
CA GLY A 126 -23.65 0.14 -6.81
C GLY A 126 -24.12 -0.65 -5.57
N PRO A 127 -25.14 -1.51 -5.72
CA PRO A 127 -25.66 -2.30 -4.61
C PRO A 127 -24.63 -3.28 -4.04
N GLY A 128 -24.46 -3.28 -2.72
CA GLY A 128 -23.48 -4.13 -2.03
C GLY A 128 -22.92 -3.54 -0.75
N SER A 129 -21.99 -4.28 -0.16
CA SER A 129 -21.22 -3.85 1.01
C SER A 129 -19.90 -3.24 0.56
N TRP A 130 -19.58 -2.08 1.11
CA TRP A 130 -18.42 -1.28 0.75
C TRP A 130 -17.55 -1.06 1.98
N ARG A 131 -16.24 -1.04 1.79
CA ARG A 131 -15.29 -0.53 2.77
C ARG A 131 -14.81 0.84 2.32
N MET A 132 -14.83 1.81 3.23
CA MET A 132 -14.16 3.08 3.03
C MET A 132 -12.87 3.14 3.85
N TYR A 133 -11.86 3.82 3.30
CA TYR A 133 -10.61 4.17 3.95
C TYR A 133 -10.47 5.68 3.90
N ALA A 134 -10.30 6.30 5.06
CA ALA A 134 -9.91 7.69 5.20
C ALA A 134 -8.40 7.73 5.48
N ASP A 135 -7.60 7.94 4.43
CA ASP A 135 -6.15 8.15 4.50
C ASP A 135 -5.90 9.65 4.70
N THR A 136 -5.42 10.01 5.88
CA THR A 136 -5.33 11.41 6.33
C THR A 136 -4.22 11.57 7.38
N GLN A 137 -3.85 12.83 7.65
CA GLN A 137 -2.90 13.18 8.69
C GLN A 137 -3.49 14.30 9.57
N PRO A 138 -4.09 13.99 10.73
CA PRO A 138 -4.44 15.00 11.72
C PRO A 138 -3.22 15.83 12.11
N SER A 139 -3.35 17.16 12.19
CA SER A 139 -2.20 18.03 12.46
C SER A 139 -1.56 17.71 13.82
N GLY A 140 -0.26 17.43 13.81
CA GLY A 140 0.50 17.06 15.01
C GLY A 140 0.47 15.57 15.35
N ALA A 141 -0.15 14.73 14.51
CA ALA A 141 -0.13 13.28 14.59
C ALA A 141 0.61 12.65 13.39
N GLU A 142 0.93 11.37 13.52
CA GLU A 142 1.39 10.57 12.38
C GLU A 142 0.23 10.32 11.40
N PRO A 143 0.52 10.04 10.12
CA PRO A 143 -0.51 9.63 9.15
C PRO A 143 -1.29 8.40 9.61
N VAL A 144 -2.59 8.37 9.33
CA VAL A 144 -3.49 7.27 9.70
C VAL A 144 -4.39 6.89 8.54
N VAL A 145 -4.75 5.60 8.48
CA VAL A 145 -5.77 5.09 7.57
C VAL A 145 -6.90 4.50 8.41
N LEU A 146 -8.03 5.20 8.43
CA LEU A 146 -9.19 4.80 9.25
C LEU A 146 -10.24 4.13 8.38
N THR A 147 -10.91 3.09 8.90
CA THR A 147 -11.86 2.31 8.11
C THR A 147 -13.27 2.33 8.68
N ALA A 148 -14.25 2.37 7.78
CA ALA A 148 -15.66 2.14 8.10
C ALA A 148 -16.32 1.35 6.97
N ASP A 149 -17.41 0.65 7.30
CA ASP A 149 -18.19 -0.07 6.31
C ASP A 149 -19.48 0.71 5.97
N LEU A 150 -19.85 0.68 4.69
CA LEU A 150 -21.10 1.25 4.16
C LEU A 150 -21.92 0.15 3.49
N GLU A 151 -23.24 0.29 3.53
CA GLU A 151 -24.14 -0.61 2.81
C GLU A 151 -24.95 0.17 1.76
N ALA A 152 -24.86 -0.26 0.52
CA ALA A 152 -25.67 0.23 -0.59
C ALA A 152 -26.78 -0.79 -0.87
N VAL A 153 -27.95 -0.57 -0.28
CA VAL A 153 -29.08 -1.50 -0.33
C VAL A 153 -29.64 -1.59 -1.73
N GLY A 154 -29.70 -2.81 -2.27
CA GLY A 154 -30.31 -3.11 -3.56
C GLY A 154 -30.01 -4.53 -4.02
N SER A 155 -30.54 -4.90 -5.18
CA SER A 155 -30.25 -6.19 -5.80
C SER A 155 -28.90 -6.17 -6.48
N ARG A 156 -27.92 -6.87 -5.91
CA ARG A 156 -26.59 -7.01 -6.48
C ARG A 156 -26.61 -7.95 -7.70
N PRO A 157 -26.00 -7.57 -8.84
CA PRO A 157 -25.83 -8.48 -9.96
C PRO A 157 -24.83 -9.61 -9.63
N PRO A 158 -24.86 -10.74 -10.35
CA PRO A 158 -23.81 -11.74 -10.26
C PRO A 158 -22.43 -11.12 -10.48
N HIS A 159 -21.43 -11.67 -9.81
CA HIS A 159 -20.08 -11.16 -9.83
C HIS A 159 -19.09 -12.26 -10.24
N ASP A 160 -18.12 -11.90 -11.07
CA ASP A 160 -17.09 -12.82 -11.55
C ASP A 160 -15.95 -12.92 -10.53
N PRO A 161 -15.40 -14.11 -10.26
CA PRO A 161 -14.26 -14.24 -9.35
C PRO A 161 -13.12 -13.30 -9.74
N LEU A 162 -12.29 -12.94 -8.76
CA LEU A 162 -11.11 -12.12 -9.01
C LEU A 162 -10.28 -12.75 -10.14
N ALA A 163 -9.95 -11.93 -11.14
CA ALA A 163 -9.25 -12.39 -12.34
C ALA A 163 -7.87 -12.95 -12.00
N SER A 164 -7.28 -13.71 -12.93
CA SER A 164 -5.86 -14.07 -12.83
C SER A 164 -4.98 -12.81 -12.87
N PRO A 165 -3.80 -12.83 -12.25
CA PRO A 165 -2.90 -11.69 -12.26
C PRO A 165 -2.60 -11.18 -13.66
N ASN A 166 -2.49 -9.86 -13.82
CA ASN A 166 -2.25 -9.20 -15.09
C ASN A 166 -1.15 -8.15 -14.98
N VAL A 167 -0.39 -7.98 -16.06
CA VAL A 167 0.68 -6.96 -16.20
C VAL A 167 0.29 -5.86 -17.17
N GLU A 168 -0.92 -5.92 -17.74
CA GLU A 168 -1.48 -4.91 -18.63
C GLU A 168 -2.95 -4.69 -18.28
N ALA A 169 -3.38 -3.44 -18.29
CA ALA A 169 -4.77 -3.02 -18.12
C ALA A 169 -5.15 -2.03 -19.22
N THR A 170 -6.42 -2.02 -19.63
CA THR A 170 -6.96 -1.02 -20.56
C THR A 170 -8.04 -0.21 -19.87
N VAL A 171 -7.92 1.11 -19.90
CA VAL A 171 -8.89 2.05 -19.32
C VAL A 171 -9.04 3.26 -20.24
N ASP A 172 -10.27 3.64 -20.59
CA ASP A 172 -10.57 4.84 -21.38
C ASP A 172 -9.75 5.02 -22.68
N GLY A 173 -9.33 3.92 -23.30
CA GLY A 173 -8.52 3.92 -24.52
C GLY A 173 -7.00 4.04 -24.30
N PHE A 174 -6.56 4.04 -23.04
CA PHE A 174 -5.17 3.88 -22.63
C PHE A 174 -4.84 2.42 -22.35
N THR A 175 -3.62 2.01 -22.71
CA THR A 175 -3.02 0.75 -22.30
C THR A 175 -1.98 1.08 -21.22
N VAL A 176 -2.13 0.46 -20.05
CA VAL A 176 -1.23 0.66 -18.92
C VAL A 176 -0.46 -0.63 -18.66
N GLY A 177 0.86 -0.57 -18.74
CA GLY A 177 1.75 -1.68 -18.44
C GLY A 177 2.28 -1.59 -17.01
N LEU A 178 2.31 -2.72 -16.30
CA LEU A 178 2.85 -2.89 -14.95
C LEU A 178 4.14 -3.74 -15.02
N ALA A 179 5.19 -3.26 -14.38
CA ALA A 179 6.43 -4.00 -14.14
C ALA A 179 6.81 -3.97 -12.65
N GLU A 180 7.51 -5.01 -12.18
CA GLU A 180 8.02 -5.13 -10.82
C GLU A 180 9.54 -5.34 -10.85
N ALA A 181 10.24 -4.71 -9.89
CA ALA A 181 11.62 -5.00 -9.54
C ALA A 181 11.81 -4.92 -8.01
N GLY A 182 11.77 -6.07 -7.34
CA GLY A 182 11.77 -6.12 -5.87
C GLY A 182 10.49 -5.48 -5.31
N ASN A 183 10.62 -4.47 -4.45
CA ASN A 183 9.48 -3.71 -3.91
C ASN A 183 9.14 -2.45 -4.73
N MET A 184 9.69 -2.34 -5.94
CA MET A 184 9.37 -1.26 -6.86
C MET A 184 8.34 -1.73 -7.88
N LEU A 185 7.19 -1.10 -7.92
CA LEU A 185 6.22 -1.21 -9.01
C LEU A 185 6.39 -0.04 -9.97
N SER A 186 6.23 -0.27 -11.26
CA SER A 186 6.43 0.74 -12.30
C SER A 186 5.35 0.66 -13.37
N PHE A 187 4.78 1.81 -13.70
CA PHE A 187 3.67 1.92 -14.63
C PHE A 187 4.06 2.70 -15.88
N THR A 188 3.65 2.19 -17.03
CA THR A 188 3.74 2.89 -18.32
C THR A 188 2.32 3.11 -18.84
N VAL A 189 2.08 4.25 -19.47
CA VAL A 189 0.78 4.63 -20.03
C VAL A 189 0.96 4.99 -21.49
N GLU A 190 0.24 4.26 -22.35
CA GLU A 190 0.25 4.44 -23.78
C GLU A 190 -1.15 4.67 -24.34
N ARG A 191 -1.24 5.37 -25.48
CA ARG A 191 -2.48 5.52 -26.26
C ARG A 191 -2.16 5.25 -27.72
N GLY A 192 -2.72 4.16 -28.26
CA GLY A 192 -2.42 3.72 -29.63
C GLY A 192 -0.96 3.27 -29.82
N GLY A 193 -0.38 2.60 -28.81
CA GLY A 193 0.99 2.05 -28.85
C GLY A 193 2.10 3.11 -28.77
N ARG A 194 1.81 4.28 -28.18
CA ARG A 194 2.76 5.36 -27.98
C ARG A 194 2.62 5.91 -26.57
N PRO A 195 3.74 6.18 -25.86
CA PRO A 195 3.71 6.85 -24.57
C PRO A 195 2.98 8.17 -24.64
N VAL A 196 2.16 8.45 -23.61
CA VAL A 196 1.51 9.74 -23.43
C VAL A 196 2.22 10.56 -22.36
N GLN A 197 2.22 11.88 -22.51
CA GLN A 197 2.68 12.75 -21.44
C GLN A 197 1.65 12.74 -20.32
N LEU A 198 2.09 12.44 -19.10
CA LEU A 198 1.26 12.53 -17.90
C LEU A 198 1.36 13.94 -17.31
N GLU A 199 0.26 14.38 -16.72
CA GLU A 199 0.21 15.58 -15.89
C GLU A 199 0.43 15.19 -14.42
N PRO A 200 1.02 16.07 -13.60
CA PRO A 200 1.06 15.86 -12.16
C PRO A 200 -0.35 15.64 -11.61
N TYR A 201 -0.52 14.61 -10.81
CA TYR A 201 -1.73 14.29 -10.08
C TYR A 201 -1.37 13.99 -8.63
N LEU A 202 -1.93 14.76 -7.71
CA LEU A 202 -1.67 14.61 -6.26
C LEU A 202 -0.17 14.70 -5.92
N GLY A 203 0.53 15.65 -6.57
CA GLY A 203 1.96 15.91 -6.37
C GLY A 203 2.94 14.96 -7.07
N ALA A 204 2.48 13.95 -7.82
CA ALA A 204 3.34 12.97 -8.49
C ALA A 204 2.85 12.65 -9.93
N GLY A 205 3.54 11.75 -10.64
CA GLY A 205 3.09 11.25 -11.96
C GLY A 205 1.85 10.36 -11.95
N GLY A 206 1.33 10.07 -10.76
CA GLY A 206 0.10 9.33 -10.51
C GLY A 206 -0.01 8.99 -9.03
N HIS A 207 -1.06 8.28 -8.66
CA HIS A 207 -1.29 7.78 -7.31
C HIS A 207 -1.61 6.29 -7.36
N LEU A 208 -1.09 5.53 -6.39
CA LEU A 208 -1.27 4.08 -6.34
C LEU A 208 -1.91 3.69 -5.02
N VAL A 209 -3.05 3.01 -5.10
CA VAL A 209 -3.67 2.32 -3.97
C VAL A 209 -3.53 0.82 -4.18
N ALA A 210 -3.10 0.11 -3.15
CA ALA A 210 -3.01 -1.35 -3.16
C ALA A 210 -3.89 -1.93 -2.06
N ILE A 211 -4.80 -2.83 -2.42
CA ILE A 211 -5.74 -3.47 -1.49
C ILE A 211 -5.52 -4.97 -1.51
N ARG A 212 -5.21 -5.58 -0.37
CA ARG A 212 -5.11 -7.05 -0.27
C ARG A 212 -6.49 -7.68 -0.46
N ALA A 213 -6.61 -8.66 -1.34
CA ALA A 213 -7.90 -9.19 -1.75
C ALA A 213 -8.59 -10.03 -0.67
N GLU A 214 -7.81 -10.63 0.22
CA GLU A 214 -8.27 -11.59 1.23
C GLU A 214 -9.01 -10.92 2.39
N ASP A 215 -8.51 -9.79 2.87
CA ASP A 215 -8.98 -9.09 4.07
C ASP A 215 -9.23 -7.58 3.86
N LEU A 216 -8.96 -7.08 2.65
CA LEU A 216 -9.07 -5.68 2.29
C LEU A 216 -8.12 -4.80 3.09
N ASP A 217 -6.92 -5.30 3.36
CA ASP A 217 -5.85 -4.48 3.95
C ASP A 217 -5.38 -3.40 2.97
N TYR A 218 -5.17 -2.19 3.46
CA TYR A 218 -4.78 -1.02 2.66
C TYR A 218 -3.28 -0.82 2.76
N LEU A 219 -2.59 -0.89 1.62
CA LEU A 219 -1.16 -0.67 1.56
C LEU A 219 -0.87 0.71 1.00
N HIS A 220 -0.09 1.48 1.75
CA HIS A 220 0.41 2.76 1.29
C HIS A 220 1.55 2.58 0.28
N ALA A 221 1.55 3.38 -0.78
CA ALA A 221 2.58 3.37 -1.80
C ALA A 221 3.29 4.72 -1.84
N HIS A 222 4.62 4.70 -1.83
CA HIS A 222 5.42 5.92 -1.93
C HIS A 222 5.77 6.22 -3.40
N PRO A 223 5.26 7.31 -3.99
CA PRO A 223 5.58 7.65 -5.36
C PRO A 223 7.04 8.08 -5.49
N MET A 224 7.66 7.72 -6.61
CA MET A 224 8.90 8.35 -7.06
C MET A 224 8.63 9.77 -7.58
N GLU A 225 9.60 10.66 -7.46
CA GLU A 225 9.48 12.03 -7.97
C GLU A 225 9.40 12.07 -9.51
N GLY A 226 8.61 13.02 -10.02
CA GLY A 226 8.51 13.32 -11.44
C GLY A 226 7.30 12.72 -12.14
N THR A 227 7.21 13.00 -13.43
CA THR A 227 6.10 12.55 -14.32
C THR A 227 6.62 11.84 -15.57
N ASP A 228 7.93 11.67 -15.68
CA ASP A 228 8.56 10.95 -16.78
C ASP A 228 8.38 9.45 -16.56
N GLN A 229 7.85 8.78 -17.58
CA GLN A 229 7.59 7.35 -17.50
C GLN A 229 8.90 6.53 -17.53
N PRO A 230 8.94 5.37 -16.86
CA PRO A 230 7.85 4.77 -16.09
C PRO A 230 7.61 5.46 -14.74
N ILE A 231 6.35 5.52 -14.31
CA ILE A 231 5.97 6.07 -13.00
C ILE A 231 6.18 4.98 -11.95
N GLY A 232 7.13 5.22 -11.04
CA GLY A 232 7.53 4.26 -10.01
C GLY A 232 6.85 4.49 -8.67
N PHE A 233 6.57 3.40 -7.95
CA PHE A 233 6.10 3.40 -6.58
C PHE A 233 6.87 2.35 -5.76
N HIS A 234 7.36 2.76 -4.59
CA HIS A 234 7.81 1.81 -3.59
C HIS A 234 6.61 1.30 -2.81
N VAL A 235 6.44 -0.02 -2.74
CA VAL A 235 5.34 -0.66 -2.01
C VAL A 235 5.93 -1.70 -1.07
N GLU A 236 5.66 -1.56 0.22
CA GLU A 236 6.02 -2.55 1.23
C GLU A 236 4.89 -3.58 1.32
N PHE A 237 5.17 -4.80 0.89
CA PHE A 237 4.24 -5.92 1.00
C PHE A 237 4.60 -6.74 2.23
N ASP A 238 3.82 -6.60 3.29
CA ASP A 238 4.07 -7.33 4.55
C ASP A 238 3.82 -8.83 4.38
N GLU A 239 2.83 -9.20 3.57
CA GLU A 239 2.42 -10.58 3.35
C GLU A 239 2.37 -10.95 1.86
N PRO A 240 2.71 -12.19 1.48
CA PRO A 240 2.39 -12.70 0.16
C PRO A 240 0.87 -12.83 -0.01
N GLY A 241 0.38 -12.69 -1.24
CA GLY A 241 -1.05 -12.79 -1.53
C GLY A 241 -1.45 -12.03 -2.78
N ARG A 242 -2.77 -11.95 -3.00
CA ARG A 242 -3.32 -11.17 -4.11
C ARG A 242 -3.65 -9.78 -3.67
N TYR A 243 -3.23 -8.82 -4.47
CA TYR A 243 -3.52 -7.42 -4.29
C TYR A 243 -4.28 -6.90 -5.50
N VAL A 244 -5.25 -6.02 -5.27
CA VAL A 244 -5.85 -5.21 -6.33
C VAL A 244 -5.18 -3.85 -6.28
N LEU A 245 -4.50 -3.51 -7.37
CA LEU A 245 -3.80 -2.25 -7.53
C LEU A 245 -4.68 -1.30 -8.35
N HIS A 246 -4.83 -0.07 -7.87
CA HIS A 246 -5.49 1.02 -8.58
C HIS A 246 -4.48 2.13 -8.83
N PHE A 247 -4.06 2.26 -10.09
CA PHE A 247 -3.16 3.32 -10.52
C PHE A 247 -3.95 4.46 -11.15
N ASP A 248 -4.03 5.58 -10.44
CA ASP A 248 -4.66 6.80 -10.88
C ASP A 248 -3.63 7.70 -11.59
N PHE A 249 -3.93 8.10 -12.82
CA PHE A 249 -3.06 8.98 -13.62
C PHE A 249 -3.89 10.04 -14.34
N GLN A 250 -3.27 11.17 -14.66
CA GLN A 250 -3.96 12.29 -15.31
C GLN A 250 -3.42 12.55 -16.72
N VAL A 251 -4.34 12.63 -17.67
CA VAL A 251 -4.08 13.03 -19.07
C VAL A 251 -5.16 14.00 -19.51
N GLU A 252 -4.77 15.12 -20.11
CA GLU A 252 -5.69 16.12 -20.68
C GLU A 252 -6.72 16.64 -19.64
N GLY A 253 -6.30 16.81 -18.39
CA GLY A 253 -7.13 17.29 -17.28
C GLY A 253 -8.11 16.27 -16.73
N THR A 254 -8.05 15.01 -17.18
CA THR A 254 -8.94 13.92 -16.75
C THR A 254 -8.15 12.85 -16.02
N VAL A 255 -8.67 12.41 -14.87
CA VAL A 255 -8.09 11.32 -14.08
C VAL A 255 -8.66 10.00 -14.58
N HIS A 256 -7.79 9.01 -14.73
CA HIS A 256 -8.09 7.65 -15.16
C HIS A 256 -7.52 6.67 -14.13
N SER A 257 -8.25 5.58 -13.87
CA SER A 257 -7.85 4.57 -12.88
C SER A 257 -7.66 3.23 -13.57
N ALA A 258 -6.41 2.78 -13.72
CA ALA A 258 -6.10 1.46 -14.22
C ALA A 258 -6.06 0.44 -13.07
N THR A 259 -6.82 -0.64 -13.19
CA THR A 259 -6.92 -1.69 -12.17
C THR A 259 -6.14 -2.94 -12.58
N PHE A 260 -5.35 -3.48 -11.66
CA PHE A 260 -4.61 -4.73 -11.84
C PHE A 260 -4.92 -5.70 -10.70
N VAL A 261 -5.01 -6.99 -11.04
CA VAL A 261 -4.82 -8.05 -10.05
C VAL A 261 -3.34 -8.39 -10.06
N TYR A 262 -2.70 -8.22 -8.93
CA TYR A 262 -1.28 -8.46 -8.70
C TYR A 262 -1.13 -9.60 -7.69
N GLU A 263 -0.11 -10.43 -7.85
CA GLU A 263 0.18 -11.54 -6.94
C GLU A 263 1.60 -11.36 -6.41
N LYS A 264 1.72 -11.14 -5.10
CA LYS A 264 3.01 -11.16 -4.42
C LYS A 264 3.28 -12.58 -3.94
N TYR A 265 4.34 -13.18 -4.46
CA TYR A 265 4.80 -14.49 -3.99
C TYR A 265 5.68 -14.33 -2.75
N ALA A 266 5.63 -15.31 -1.86
CA ALA A 266 6.58 -15.40 -0.75
C ALA A 266 8.01 -15.47 -1.33
N GLU A 267 8.95 -14.73 -0.73
CA GLU A 267 10.34 -14.89 -1.12
C GLU A 267 10.77 -16.32 -0.83
N ALA A 268 11.31 -17.00 -1.85
CA ALA A 268 11.83 -18.34 -1.66
C ALA A 268 13.00 -18.26 -0.67
N SER A 269 12.80 -18.81 0.53
CA SER A 269 13.88 -18.95 1.51
C SER A 269 15.03 -19.67 0.85
N THR A 270 16.12 -18.96 0.59
CA THR A 270 17.38 -19.57 0.18
C THR A 270 17.90 -20.33 1.39
N ALA A 271 17.52 -21.60 1.51
CA ALA A 271 18.19 -22.51 2.43
C ALA A 271 19.70 -22.52 2.09
N PRO A 272 20.60 -22.49 3.09
CA PRO A 272 22.02 -22.60 2.80
C PRO A 272 22.27 -23.96 2.12
N GLU A 273 22.97 -23.94 0.98
CA GLU A 273 23.48 -25.16 0.36
C GLU A 273 24.27 -25.96 1.41
N GLY A 274 23.94 -27.24 1.51
CA GLY A 274 24.35 -28.13 2.58
C GLY A 274 25.85 -28.16 2.82
N ASP A 275 26.17 -28.13 4.11
CA ASP A 275 27.40 -28.65 4.69
C ASP A 275 27.74 -30.00 4.04
N MET A 276 28.74 -30.01 3.16
CA MET A 276 29.37 -31.24 2.68
C MET A 276 30.11 -31.84 3.86
N GLY A 277 29.41 -32.68 4.62
CA GLY A 277 29.99 -33.47 5.69
C GLY A 277 31.19 -34.28 5.17
N ASP A 278 32.32 -34.06 5.81
CA ASP A 278 33.55 -34.85 5.68
C ASP A 278 33.23 -36.34 5.79
N HIS A 279 33.54 -37.10 4.74
CA HIS A 279 33.53 -38.56 4.79
C HIS A 279 34.77 -39.04 5.55
N ASP A 280 34.58 -39.32 6.84
CA ASP A 280 35.49 -40.13 7.66
C ASP A 280 35.42 -41.60 7.19
N MET A 281 36.50 -42.05 6.55
CA MET A 281 36.71 -43.46 6.18
C MET A 281 37.27 -44.19 7.40
N GLY A 282 36.37 -44.76 8.21
CA GLY A 282 36.69 -45.73 9.25
C GLY A 282 36.57 -47.15 8.71
N ASP A 283 37.68 -47.88 8.77
CA ASP A 283 37.83 -49.32 8.48
C ASP A 283 36.77 -50.18 9.19
N ASP A 284 36.13 -51.09 8.45
CA ASP A 284 35.53 -52.30 9.02
C ASP A 284 36.01 -53.55 8.27
N ASP A 285 36.90 -54.23 8.98
CA ASP A 285 37.40 -55.59 8.82
C ASP A 285 36.23 -56.60 8.78
N MET A 286 36.04 -57.27 7.64
CA MET A 286 35.11 -58.38 7.49
C MET A 286 35.87 -59.62 7.02
N GLY A 287 36.15 -60.48 8.00
CA GLY A 287 36.79 -61.77 7.83
C GLY A 287 36.02 -62.72 6.90
N GLU A 288 36.78 -63.36 6.02
CA GLU A 288 36.36 -64.47 5.18
C GLU A 288 36.11 -65.72 6.02
N MET A 289 34.91 -66.30 5.93
CA MET A 289 34.68 -67.72 6.18
C MET A 289 33.98 -68.36 4.98
N SER A 290 34.78 -69.11 4.24
CA SER A 290 34.51 -70.41 3.60
C SER A 290 33.06 -70.82 3.30
N GLY A 291 32.82 -71.18 2.03
CA GLY A 291 32.46 -72.57 1.72
C GLY A 291 31.25 -72.84 0.80
N HIS A 292 31.57 -73.51 -0.31
CA HIS A 292 30.80 -74.54 -1.04
C HIS A 292 29.70 -74.16 -2.05
N ASP A 293 30.10 -74.24 -3.32
CA ASP A 293 29.69 -75.20 -4.37
C ASP A 293 28.21 -75.41 -4.77
N HIS A 294 28.05 -75.36 -6.10
CA HIS A 294 27.03 -75.91 -7.01
C HIS A 294 25.62 -75.31 -7.08
#